data_AF-A0A7V2N1C7-F1
#
_entry.id   AF-A0A7V2N1C7-F1
#
_cell.length_a   1.000
_cell.length_b   1.000
_cell.length_c   1.000
_cell.angle_alpha   90.00
_cell.angle_beta   90.00
_cell.angle_gamma   90.00
#
_symmetry.space_group_name_H-M   'P 1'
#
loop_
_entity.id
_entity.type
_entity.pdbx_description
1 polymer ?
#
loop_
_entity_poly.entity_id
_entity_poly.type
_entity_poly.pdbx_seq_one_letter_code
_entity_poly.pdbx_strand_id
1 'polypeptide(L)'
;MSLQDFRVSPCHGCYRCHKTGRCVQKDDFPRLARTISNADGIVLASPMHFFNVSAQTKTFIDRCGNMVMRQPWDGKYGVAVMTSGGTDCRNVEGYLLSFMQSMGCWTVGSVSATVA
;
A
#
# COMPACT_ATOMS: atom_id res chain seq x y z
N MET A 1 10.72 5.18 7.03
CA MET A 1 11.02 4.06 6.11
C MET A 1 10.47 4.43 4.75
N SER A 2 11.27 4.38 3.68
CA SER A 2 10.81 4.67 2.31
C SER A 2 10.59 3.37 1.54
N LEU A 3 9.60 3.34 0.64
CA LEU A 3 9.42 2.20 -0.28
C LEU A 3 10.59 2.05 -1.25
N GLN A 4 11.35 3.11 -1.50
CA GLN A 4 12.52 3.09 -2.39
C GLN A 4 13.70 2.34 -1.78
N ASP A 5 13.70 2.13 -0.46
CA ASP A 5 14.76 1.41 0.26
C ASP A 5 14.68 -0.12 0.04
N PHE A 6 13.58 -0.61 -0.55
CA PHE A 6 13.32 -2.02 -0.79
C PHE A 6 13.28 -2.32 -2.29
N ARG A 7 13.96 -3.38 -2.72
CA ARG A 7 13.83 -3.88 -4.09
C ARG A 7 12.59 -4.74 -4.17
N VAL A 8 11.49 -4.16 -4.64
CA VAL A 8 10.22 -4.88 -4.89
C VAL A 8 9.91 -4.83 -6.36
N SER A 9 9.78 -6.00 -6.98
CA SER A 9 9.41 -6.11 -8.39
C SER A 9 7.89 -6.10 -8.58
N PRO A 10 7.40 -5.57 -9.72
CA PRO A 10 5.97 -5.58 -10.05
C PRO A 10 5.34 -6.98 -9.93
N CYS A 11 4.07 -7.02 -9.54
CA CYS A 11 3.35 -8.28 -9.46
C CYS A 11 3.18 -8.89 -10.86
N HIS A 12 3.55 -10.17 -11.02
CA HIS A 12 3.37 -10.88 -12.29
C HIS A 12 1.92 -11.31 -12.55
N GLY A 13 1.00 -11.15 -11.59
CA GLY A 13 -0.38 -11.63 -11.74
C GLY A 13 -0.49 -13.16 -11.96
N CYS A 14 0.49 -13.94 -11.49
CA CYS A 14 0.53 -15.39 -11.74
C CYS A 14 -0.33 -16.24 -10.80
N TYR A 15 -0.92 -15.62 -9.76
CA TYR A 15 -1.78 -16.24 -8.74
C TYR A 15 -1.22 -17.47 -7.99
N ARG A 16 0.06 -17.83 -8.16
CA ARG A 16 0.69 -18.97 -7.46
C ARG A 16 0.63 -18.83 -5.94
N CYS A 17 0.71 -17.59 -5.45
CA CYS A 17 0.58 -17.25 -4.04
C CYS A 17 -0.77 -17.64 -3.42
N HIS A 18 -1.85 -17.74 -4.19
CA HIS A 18 -3.15 -18.20 -3.69
C HIS A 18 -3.12 -19.68 -3.29
N LYS A 19 -2.31 -20.50 -3.98
CA LYS A 19 -2.16 -21.93 -3.69
C LYS A 19 -1.12 -22.19 -2.60
N THR A 20 0.00 -21.48 -2.64
CA THR A 20 1.16 -21.74 -1.76
C THR A 20 1.18 -20.86 -0.52
N GLY A 21 0.36 -19.80 -0.46
CA GLY A 21 0.39 -18.78 0.57
C GLY A 21 1.62 -17.85 0.54
N ARG A 22 2.53 -18.02 -0.44
CA ARG A 22 3.78 -17.23 -0.54
C ARG A 22 4.04 -16.81 -1.99
N CYS A 23 4.56 -15.59 -2.18
CA CYS A 23 4.97 -15.15 -3.51
C CYS A 23 6.21 -15.93 -3.98
N VAL A 24 6.27 -16.23 -5.28
CA VAL A 24 7.42 -16.92 -5.91
C VAL A 24 8.57 -15.96 -6.25
N GLN A 25 8.29 -14.65 -6.30
CA GLN A 25 9.30 -13.64 -6.57
C GLN A 25 10.25 -13.53 -5.37
N LYS A 26 11.56 -13.55 -5.66
CA LYS A 26 12.63 -13.45 -4.66
C LYS A 26 13.12 -12.01 -4.59
N ASP A 27 12.42 -11.21 -3.79
CA ASP A 27 12.68 -9.79 -3.62
C ASP A 27 12.42 -9.38 -2.16
N ASP A 28 12.50 -8.08 -1.85
CA ASP A 28 12.42 -7.60 -0.47
C ASP A 28 10.98 -7.51 0.06
N PHE A 29 9.97 -7.87 -0.74
CA PHE A 29 8.57 -7.78 -0.34
C PHE A 29 8.24 -8.55 0.96
N PRO A 30 8.71 -9.79 1.18
CA PRO A 30 8.42 -10.51 2.43
C PRO A 30 9.05 -9.87 3.67
N ARG A 31 10.12 -9.08 3.51
CA ARG A 31 10.71 -8.31 4.59
C ARG A 31 9.86 -7.09 4.89
N LEU A 32 9.51 -6.32 3.85
CA LEU A 32 8.63 -5.15 3.96
C LEU A 32 7.26 -5.52 4.58
N ALA A 33 6.62 -6.58 4.11
CA ALA A 33 5.33 -7.03 4.63
C ALA A 33 5.41 -7.39 6.12
N ARG A 34 6.47 -8.08 6.56
CA ARG A 34 6.69 -8.40 7.98
C ARG A 34 6.88 -7.14 8.83
N THR A 35 7.65 -6.17 8.35
CA THR A 35 7.83 -4.90 9.06
C THR A 35 6.50 -4.19 9.27
N ILE A 36 5.62 -4.18 8.27
CA ILE A 36 4.30 -3.55 8.37
C ILE A 36 3.37 -4.34 9.30
N SER A 37 3.34 -5.67 9.20
CA SER A 37 2.52 -6.51 10.09
C SER A 37 2.88 -6.36 11.57
N ASN A 38 4.15 -6.08 11.88
CA ASN A 38 4.62 -5.87 13.24
C ASN A 38 4.40 -4.45 13.76
N ALA A 39 3.94 -3.50 12.92
CA ALA A 39 3.68 -2.13 13.36
C ALA A 39 2.35 -2.03 14.11
N ASP A 40 2.22 -1.13 15.08
CA ASP A 40 0.97 -0.89 15.82
C ASP A 40 -0.05 -0.06 15.03
N GLY A 41 0.45 0.76 14.10
CA GLY A 41 -0.34 1.60 13.20
C GLY A 41 0.38 1.80 11.88
N ILE A 42 -0.37 2.21 10.85
CA ILE A 42 0.12 2.31 9.48
C ILE A 42 -0.17 3.70 8.94
N VAL A 43 0.88 4.39 8.51
CA VAL A 43 0.77 5.61 7.71
C VAL A 43 1.27 5.30 6.31
N LEU A 44 0.35 5.33 5.34
CA LEU A 44 0.69 5.05 3.95
C LEU A 44 0.75 6.37 3.17
N ALA A 45 1.96 6.78 2.81
CA ALA A 45 2.21 8.01 2.09
C ALA A 45 2.54 7.76 0.62
N SER A 46 1.94 8.53 -0.30
CA SER A 46 2.32 8.52 -1.71
C SER A 46 2.14 9.90 -2.36
N PRO A 47 3.11 10.36 -3.17
CA PRO A 47 2.85 11.44 -4.10
C PRO A 47 1.83 11.00 -5.17
N MET A 48 1.09 11.97 -5.69
CA MET A 48 0.25 11.83 -6.87
C MET A 48 1.11 11.86 -8.12
N HIS A 49 1.01 10.82 -8.92
CA HIS A 49 1.53 10.81 -10.28
C HIS A 49 0.39 10.46 -11.23
N PHE A 50 0.04 11.38 -12.13
CA PHE A 50 -1.00 11.20 -13.14
C PHE A 50 -2.32 10.64 -12.58
N PHE A 51 -2.91 11.34 -11.60
CA PHE A 51 -4.19 10.97 -10.97
C PHE A 51 -4.20 9.62 -10.26
N ASN A 52 -3.04 9.10 -9.88
CA ASN A 52 -2.92 7.89 -9.07
C ASN A 52 -1.70 7.97 -8.14
N VAL A 53 -1.50 6.93 -7.33
CA VAL A 53 -0.32 6.76 -6.48
C VAL A 53 0.94 6.57 -7.33
N SER A 54 2.11 6.73 -6.71
CA SER A 54 3.40 6.46 -7.35
C SER A 54 3.52 5.01 -7.82
N ALA A 55 4.35 4.76 -8.83
CA ALA A 55 4.60 3.40 -9.33
C ALA A 55 5.15 2.46 -8.24
N GLN A 56 5.93 2.99 -7.31
CA GLN A 56 6.47 2.28 -6.16
C GLN A 56 5.36 1.86 -5.19
N THR A 57 4.46 2.79 -4.85
CA THR A 57 3.28 2.51 -4.02
C THR A 57 2.37 1.48 -4.70
N LYS A 58 2.12 1.64 -6.00
CA LYS A 58 1.29 0.70 -6.77
C LYS A 58 1.90 -0.70 -6.82
N THR A 59 3.22 -0.78 -7.01
CA THR A 59 3.96 -2.05 -6.99
C THR A 59 3.81 -2.74 -5.64
N PHE A 60 3.92 -2.00 -4.53
CA PHE A 60 3.66 -2.53 -3.21
C PHE A 60 2.21 -3.04 -3.05
N ILE A 61 1.22 -2.23 -3.43
CA ILE A 61 -0.22 -2.58 -3.37
C ILE A 61 -0.51 -3.86 -4.17
N ASP A 62 -0.01 -3.96 -5.41
CA ASP A 62 -0.24 -5.12 -6.27
C ASP A 62 0.35 -6.41 -5.72
N ARG A 63 1.47 -6.30 -4.98
CA ARG A 63 2.10 -7.43 -4.31
C ARG A 63 1.32 -7.87 -3.06
N CYS A 64 0.48 -7.01 -2.50
CA CYS A 64 -0.40 -7.33 -1.38
C CYS A 64 -1.65 -8.15 -1.77
N GLY A 65 -1.90 -8.43 -3.06
CA GLY A 65 -3.12 -9.12 -3.50
C GLY A 65 -3.46 -10.43 -2.77
N ASN A 66 -2.45 -11.25 -2.43
CA ASN A 66 -2.66 -12.48 -1.65
C ASN A 66 -2.93 -12.23 -0.15
N MET A 67 -2.49 -11.08 0.36
CA MET A 67 -2.64 -10.72 1.77
C MET A 67 -4.02 -10.14 2.09
N VAL A 68 -4.73 -9.59 1.10
CA VAL A 68 -6.08 -9.02 1.28
C VAL A 68 -7.02 -10.03 1.97
N MET A 69 -7.00 -11.30 1.58
CA MET A 69 -7.85 -12.32 2.20
C MET A 69 -7.48 -12.67 3.65
N ARG A 70 -6.24 -12.40 4.06
CA ARG A 70 -5.75 -12.71 5.41
C ARG A 70 -5.91 -11.56 6.39
N GLN A 71 -6.25 -10.37 5.88
CA GLN A 71 -6.39 -9.13 6.64
C GLN A 71 -5.29 -8.96 7.71
N PRO A 72 -4.00 -8.92 7.31
CA PRO A 72 -2.89 -8.91 8.27
C PRO A 72 -2.81 -7.64 9.11
N TRP A 73 -3.62 -6.63 8.79
CA TRP A 73 -3.66 -5.35 9.49
C TRP A 73 -4.94 -5.15 10.28
N ASP A 74 -5.70 -6.23 10.52
CA ASP A 74 -6.88 -6.18 11.37
C ASP A 74 -6.56 -5.61 12.76
N GLY A 75 -7.42 -4.73 13.24
CA GLY A 75 -7.25 -3.99 14.50
C GLY A 75 -6.19 -2.88 14.51
N LYS A 76 -5.49 -2.62 13.40
CA LYS A 76 -4.48 -1.53 13.32
C LYS A 76 -5.09 -0.24 12.78
N TYR A 77 -4.70 0.89 13.35
CA TYR A 77 -5.12 2.20 12.85
C TYR A 77 -4.35 2.60 11.60
N GLY A 78 -5.08 3.13 10.61
CA GLY A 78 -4.54 3.52 9.31
C GLY A 78 -4.78 4.98 8.96
N VAL A 79 -3.77 5.67 8.45
CA VAL A 79 -3.90 7.00 7.83
C VAL A 79 -3.24 7.01 6.44
N ALA A 80 -3.92 7.63 5.48
CA ALA A 80 -3.36 7.89 4.15
C ALA A 80 -2.79 9.31 4.08
N VAL A 81 -1.59 9.47 3.52
CA VAL A 81 -0.97 10.78 3.29
C VAL A 81 -0.68 10.95 1.82
N MET A 82 -1.00 12.12 1.27
CA MET A 82 -0.88 12.37 -0.15
C MET A 82 -0.28 13.75 -0.44
N THR A 83 0.53 13.84 -1.48
CA THR A 83 0.99 15.13 -2.02
C THR A 83 0.62 15.23 -3.49
N SER A 84 0.13 16.38 -3.95
CA SER A 84 -0.18 16.64 -5.36
C SER A 84 0.37 17.99 -5.81
N GLY A 85 0.60 18.14 -7.11
CA GLY A 85 1.15 19.36 -7.71
C GLY A 85 0.14 20.21 -8.48
N GLY A 86 -1.16 20.09 -8.22
CA GLY A 86 -2.13 21.00 -8.85
C GLY A 86 -3.60 20.59 -8.89
N THR A 87 -3.93 19.30 -8.80
CA THR A 87 -5.32 18.82 -8.98
C THR A 87 -5.89 18.14 -7.75
N ASP A 88 -7.22 17.94 -7.77
CA ASP A 88 -7.98 17.28 -6.70
C ASP A 88 -7.46 15.88 -6.41
N CYS A 89 -7.17 15.63 -5.13
CA CYS A 89 -6.55 14.40 -4.62
C CYS A 89 -7.52 13.44 -3.96
N ARG A 90 -8.80 13.82 -3.80
CA ARG A 90 -9.83 13.01 -3.13
C ARG A 90 -9.98 11.60 -3.69
N ASN A 91 -9.92 11.45 -5.01
CA ASN A 91 -10.05 10.14 -5.65
C ASN A 91 -8.94 9.17 -5.23
N VAL A 92 -7.72 9.67 -5.11
CA VAL A 92 -6.56 8.82 -4.77
C VAL A 92 -6.45 8.62 -3.27
N GLU A 93 -6.85 9.60 -2.47
CA GLU A 93 -7.05 9.40 -1.02
C GLU A 93 -8.04 8.27 -0.75
N GLY A 94 -9.21 8.32 -1.40
CA GLY A 94 -10.22 7.26 -1.30
C GLY A 94 -9.67 5.90 -1.75
N TYR A 95 -8.85 5.86 -2.81
CA TYR A 95 -8.17 4.66 -3.26
C TYR A 95 -7.24 4.06 -2.19
N LEU A 96 -6.39 4.88 -1.56
CA LEU A 96 -5.49 4.44 -0.50
C LEU A 96 -6.26 3.95 0.74
N LEU A 97 -7.29 4.70 1.17
CA LEU A 97 -8.11 4.33 2.31
C LEU A 97 -8.85 3.01 2.05
N SER A 98 -9.43 2.84 0.85
CA SER A 98 -10.10 1.59 0.45
C SER A 98 -9.14 0.41 0.46
N PHE A 99 -7.91 0.61 -0.02
CA PHE A 99 -6.86 -0.41 0.05
C PHE A 99 -6.54 -0.78 1.51
N MET A 100 -6.33 0.20 2.39
CA MET A 100 -6.03 -0.06 3.80
C MET A 100 -7.19 -0.80 4.51
N GLN A 101 -8.43 -0.40 4.24
CA GLN A 101 -9.62 -1.09 4.75
C GLN A 101 -9.72 -2.53 4.24
N SER A 102 -9.40 -2.78 2.97
CA SER A 102 -9.38 -4.14 2.41
C SER A 102 -8.39 -5.07 3.13
N MET A 103 -7.34 -4.50 3.70
CA MET A 103 -6.31 -5.20 4.48
C MET A 103 -6.66 -5.36 5.97
N GLY A 104 -7.81 -4.83 6.41
CA GLY A 104 -8.31 -4.92 7.79
C GLY A 104 -8.08 -3.66 8.66
N CYS A 105 -7.43 -2.61 8.14
CA CYS A 105 -7.16 -1.43 8.95
C CYS A 105 -8.43 -0.65 9.32
N TRP A 106 -8.43 -0.11 10.54
CA TRP A 106 -9.36 0.94 10.95
C TRP A 106 -8.81 2.28 10.50
N THR A 107 -9.26 2.73 9.33
CA THR A 107 -8.80 3.99 8.75
C THR A 107 -9.41 5.19 9.48
N VAL A 108 -8.57 6.12 9.94
CA VAL A 108 -8.99 7.31 10.67
C VAL A 108 -9.23 8.50 9.73
N GLY A 109 -8.58 8.51 8.57
CA GLY A 109 -8.77 9.54 7.55
C GLY A 109 -7.56 9.67 6.62
N SER A 110 -7.63 10.68 5.75
CA SER A 110 -6.55 11.07 4.83
C SER A 110 -6.09 12.51 5.09
N VAL A 111 -4.83 12.77 4.79
CA VAL A 111 -4.27 14.13 4.75
C VAL A 111 -3.63 14.35 3.39
N SER A 112 -3.99 15.43 2.72
CA SER A 112 -3.40 15.82 1.45
C SER A 112 -2.78 17.22 1.50
N ALA A 113 -1.66 17.37 0.79
CA ALA A 113 -1.02 18.64 0.54
C ALA A 113 -0.92 18.87 -0.96
N THR A 114 -1.58 19.91 -1.45
CA THR A 114 -1.51 20.35 -2.84
C THR A 114 -0.58 21.54 -2.92
N VAL A 115 0.49 21.42 -3.70
CA VAL A 115 1.35 22.55 -4.07
C VAL A 115 0.78 23.13 -5.36
N ALA A 116 0.31 24.38 -5.27
CA ALA A 116 -0.19 25.17 -6.40
C ALA A 116 0.96 25.98 -7.05
#